data_AF-A0A1H7RK55-F1
#
_entry.id   AF-A0A1H7RK55-F1
#
_cell.length_a   1.000
_cell.length_b   1.000
_cell.length_c   1.000
_cell.angle_alpha   90.00
_cell.angle_beta   90.00
_cell.angle_gamma   90.00
#
_symmetry.space_group_name_H-M   'P 1'
#
loop_
_entity.id
_entity.type
_entity.pdbx_description
1 polymer ?
#
loop_
_entity_poly.entity_id
_entity_poly.type
_entity_poly.pdbx_seq_one_letter_code
_entity_poly.pdbx_strand_id
1 'polypeptide(L)'
;MGDVALTEKVVQALGQLLVSIENSSAEDMDPAMAGNLVEDVSFVLSELSGQERGDLTAIFGRIADSEPDPDNREALRRLPETLGLDAD
;
A
#
# COMPACT_ATOMS: atom_id res chain seq x y z
N MET A 1 -0.29 -2.29 23.49
CA MET A 1 -1.60 -2.29 22.81
C MET A 1 -1.39 -1.56 21.49
N GLY A 2 -0.62 -2.15 20.60
CA GLY A 2 -0.19 -1.55 19.34
C GLY A 2 -0.02 -2.70 18.39
N ASP A 3 -1.04 -2.92 17.55
CA ASP A 3 -0.97 -3.73 16.32
C ASP A 3 -2.35 -3.81 15.65
N VAL A 4 -3.44 -3.73 16.42
CA VAL A 4 -4.79 -3.98 15.88
C VAL A 4 -5.22 -2.89 14.91
N ALA A 5 -4.97 -1.61 15.20
CA ALA A 5 -5.32 -0.50 14.32
C ALA A 5 -4.52 -0.51 13.00
N LEU A 6 -3.20 -0.72 13.08
CA LEU A 6 -2.35 -0.93 11.90
C LEU A 6 -2.83 -2.13 11.08
N THR A 7 -3.07 -3.27 11.73
CA THR A 7 -3.56 -4.49 11.06
C THR A 7 -4.92 -4.26 10.39
N GLU A 8 -5.85 -3.60 11.08
CA GLU A 8 -7.19 -3.29 10.55
C GLU A 8 -7.10 -2.40 9.31
N LYS A 9 -6.26 -1.36 9.35
CA LYS A 9 -6.08 -0.45 8.20
C LYS A 9 -5.37 -1.12 7.02
N VAL A 10 -4.37 -1.96 7.27
CA VAL A 10 -3.73 -2.76 6.21
C VAL A 10 -4.72 -3.74 5.58
N VAL A 11 -5.54 -4.43 6.39
CA VAL A 11 -6.57 -5.33 5.89
C VAL A 11 -7.65 -4.58 5.12
N GLN A 12 -8.05 -3.39 5.58
CA GLN A 12 -9.01 -2.52 4.89
C GLN A 12 -8.49 -2.08 3.51
N ALA A 13 -7.24 -1.58 3.46
CA ALA A 13 -6.57 -1.18 2.24
C ALA A 13 -6.42 -2.35 1.25
N LEU A 14 -5.98 -3.52 1.72
CA LEU A 14 -5.86 -4.72 0.90
C LEU A 14 -7.24 -5.18 0.39
N GLY A 15 -8.27 -5.12 1.24
CA GLY A 15 -9.64 -5.47 0.87
C GLY A 15 -10.19 -4.57 -0.24
N GLN A 16 -9.97 -3.26 -0.16
CA GLN A 16 -10.36 -2.32 -1.23
C GLN A 16 -9.62 -2.60 -2.54
N LEU A 17 -8.31 -2.87 -2.48
CA LEU A 17 -7.54 -3.23 -3.67
C LEU A 17 -8.10 -4.49 -4.35
N LEU A 18 -8.36 -5.55 -3.58
CA LEU A 18 -8.89 -6.81 -4.10
C LEU A 18 -10.31 -6.66 -4.68
N VAL A 19 -11.20 -5.96 -3.99
CA VAL A 19 -12.58 -5.70 -4.47
C VAL A 19 -12.55 -4.91 -5.77
N SER A 20 -11.67 -3.92 -5.89
CA SER A 20 -11.57 -3.12 -7.11
C SER A 20 -10.95 -3.89 -8.28
N ILE A 21 -10.00 -4.81 -8.02
CA ILE A 21 -9.49 -5.74 -9.05
C ILE A 21 -10.60 -6.70 -9.50
N GLU A 22 -11.39 -7.28 -8.58
CA GLU A 22 -12.50 -8.18 -8.95
C GLU A 22 -13.59 -7.49 -9.76
N ASN A 23 -13.85 -6.20 -9.49
CA ASN A 23 -14.83 -5.41 -10.23
C ASN A 23 -14.28 -4.80 -11.53
N SER A 24 -12.97 -4.96 -11.81
CA SER A 24 -12.34 -4.52 -13.06
C SER A 24 -12.44 -5.62 -14.12
N SER A 25 -12.95 -5.30 -15.31
CA SER A 25 -12.79 -6.21 -16.46
C SER A 25 -11.34 -6.18 -16.96
N ALA A 26 -10.85 -7.23 -17.62
CA ALA A 26 -9.49 -7.27 -18.17
C ALA A 26 -9.17 -6.15 -19.19
N GLU A 27 -10.20 -5.49 -19.72
CA GLU A 27 -10.12 -4.34 -20.64
C GLU A 27 -10.21 -2.98 -19.91
N ASP A 28 -10.59 -2.96 -18.63
CA ASP A 28 -10.91 -1.75 -17.84
C ASP A 28 -9.76 -1.26 -16.97
N MET A 29 -8.62 -1.97 -16.92
CA MET A 29 -7.43 -1.52 -16.18
C MET A 29 -6.68 -0.44 -16.96
N ASP A 30 -7.39 0.65 -17.25
CA ASP A 30 -6.88 1.92 -17.76
C ASP A 30 -5.99 2.58 -16.67
N PRO A 31 -4.89 3.26 -17.03
CA PRO A 31 -4.11 4.11 -16.12
C PRO A 31 -4.91 4.98 -15.13
N ALA A 32 -6.08 5.49 -15.53
CA ALA A 32 -6.99 6.24 -14.68
C ALA A 32 -7.61 5.39 -13.57
N MET A 33 -7.99 4.15 -13.86
CA MET A 33 -8.48 3.20 -12.86
C MET A 33 -7.37 2.84 -11.86
N ALA A 34 -6.15 2.61 -12.35
CA ALA A 34 -4.99 2.35 -11.51
C ALA A 34 -4.64 3.55 -10.60
N GLY A 35 -4.76 4.78 -11.10
CA GLY A 35 -4.59 6.00 -10.30
C GLY A 35 -5.60 6.12 -9.16
N ASN A 36 -6.89 5.96 -9.46
CA ASN A 36 -7.96 6.01 -8.46
C ASN A 36 -7.78 4.94 -7.36
N LEU A 37 -7.33 3.75 -7.76
CA LEU A 37 -7.02 2.65 -6.83
C LEU A 37 -5.93 3.02 -5.82
N VAL A 38 -4.86 3.67 -6.28
CA VAL A 38 -3.78 4.13 -5.41
C VAL A 38 -4.29 5.24 -4.49
N GLU A 39 -5.09 6.18 -5.00
CA GLU A 39 -5.67 7.24 -4.18
C GLU A 39 -6.57 6.71 -3.06
N ASP A 40 -7.43 5.72 -3.34
CA ASP A 40 -8.32 5.09 -2.35
C ASP A 40 -7.53 4.39 -1.24
N VAL A 41 -6.48 3.66 -1.62
CA VAL A 41 -5.60 2.96 -0.67
C VAL A 41 -4.83 3.98 0.18
N SER A 42 -4.22 4.99 -0.45
CA SER A 42 -3.49 6.06 0.23
C SER A 42 -4.38 6.82 1.21
N PHE A 43 -5.64 7.07 0.85
CA PHE A 43 -6.61 7.73 1.73
C PHE A 43 -6.83 6.93 3.02
N VAL A 44 -7.03 5.61 2.93
CA VAL A 44 -7.21 4.77 4.13
C VAL A 44 -5.95 4.71 4.99
N LEU A 45 -4.77 4.64 4.36
CA LEU A 45 -3.50 4.60 5.07
C LEU A 45 -3.14 5.95 5.71
N SER A 46 -3.67 7.06 5.21
CA SER A 46 -3.47 8.40 5.78
C SER A 46 -4.01 8.54 7.20
N GLU A 47 -4.98 7.71 7.60
CA GLU A 47 -5.55 7.69 8.96
C GLU A 47 -4.61 7.07 10.00
N LEU A 48 -3.51 6.43 9.57
CA LEU A 48 -2.48 5.93 10.46
C LEU A 48 -1.73 7.08 11.15
N SER A 49 -1.34 6.86 12.41
CA SER A 49 -0.41 7.75 13.10
C SER A 49 0.96 7.73 12.42
N GLY A 50 1.78 8.77 12.65
CA GLY A 50 3.14 8.82 12.10
C GLY A 50 4.01 7.62 12.51
N GLN A 51 3.82 7.11 13.74
CA GLN A 51 4.51 5.90 14.19
C GLN A 51 4.06 4.67 13.39
N GLU A 52 2.75 4.49 13.18
CA GLU A 52 2.22 3.34 12.43
C GLU A 52 2.60 3.40 10.95
N ARG A 53 2.67 4.61 10.35
CA ARG A 53 3.22 4.80 9.00
C ARG A 53 4.70 4.43 8.96
N GLY A 54 5.48 4.83 9.95
CA GLY A 54 6.89 4.43 10.08
C GLY A 54 7.06 2.92 10.20
N ASP A 55 6.21 2.26 11.00
CA ASP A 55 6.20 0.80 11.16
C ASP A 55 5.86 0.10 9.84
N LEU A 56 4.90 0.63 9.08
CA LEU A 56 4.51 0.09 7.77
C LEU A 56 5.62 0.28 6.72
N THR A 57 6.24 1.46 6.67
CA THR A 57 7.41 1.74 5.82
C THR A 57 8.57 0.80 6.14
N ALA A 58 8.82 0.51 7.42
CA ALA A 58 9.83 -0.45 7.83
C ALA A 58 9.48 -1.89 7.41
N ILE A 59 8.20 -2.27 7.37
CA ILE A 59 7.75 -3.56 6.81
C ILE A 59 8.06 -3.64 5.32
N PHE A 60 7.72 -2.62 4.52
CA PHE A 60 8.05 -2.58 3.09
C PHE A 60 9.54 -2.74 2.83
N GLY A 61 10.39 -2.05 3.60
CA GLY A 61 11.85 -2.18 3.51
C GLY A 61 12.33 -3.61 3.76
N ARG A 62 11.84 -4.27 4.81
CA ARG A 62 12.20 -5.67 5.13
C ARG A 62 11.77 -6.67 4.06
N ILE A 63 10.59 -6.46 3.46
CA ILE A 63 10.09 -7.30 2.36
C ILE A 63 10.97 -7.08 1.12
N ALA A 64 11.27 -5.82 0.76
CA ALA A 64 12.15 -5.50 -0.36
C ALA A 64 13.53 -6.15 -0.22
N ASP A 65 14.13 -6.13 0.98
CA ASP A 65 15.44 -6.75 1.21
C ASP A 65 15.42 -8.27 1.02
N SER A 66 14.25 -8.90 1.14
CA SER A 66 14.05 -10.33 0.90
C SER A 66 13.60 -10.66 -0.52
N GLU A 67 13.26 -9.65 -1.33
CA GLU A 67 12.76 -9.84 -2.70
C GLU A 67 13.89 -10.21 -3.65
N PRO A 68 13.85 -11.37 -4.32
CA PRO A 68 14.91 -11.81 -5.24
C PRO A 68 14.98 -11.00 -6.53
N ASP A 69 13.82 -10.55 -7.06
CA ASP A 69 13.75 -9.82 -8.31
C ASP A 69 14.12 -8.33 -8.09
N PRO A 70 15.11 -7.78 -8.82
CA PRO A 70 15.57 -6.42 -8.59
C PRO A 70 14.51 -5.36 -8.93
N ASP A 71 13.65 -5.59 -9.92
CA ASP A 71 12.62 -4.65 -10.35
C ASP A 71 11.50 -4.61 -9.30
N ASN A 72 11.08 -5.77 -8.81
CA ASN A 72 10.11 -5.87 -7.71
C ASN A 72 10.66 -5.26 -6.42
N ARG A 73 11.94 -5.46 -6.13
CA ARG A 73 12.61 -4.86 -4.96
C ARG A 73 12.57 -3.35 -5.02
N GLU A 74 12.89 -2.77 -6.18
CA GLU A 74 12.84 -1.32 -6.36
C GLU A 74 11.42 -0.78 -6.32
N ALA A 75 10.43 -1.52 -6.85
CA ALA A 75 9.03 -1.16 -6.71
C ALA A 75 8.60 -1.15 -5.22
N LEU A 76 8.92 -2.20 -4.46
CA LEU A 76 8.61 -2.29 -3.02
C LEU A 76 9.21 -1.15 -2.20
N ARG A 77 10.38 -0.62 -2.60
CA ARG A 77 11.02 0.53 -1.93
C ARG A 77 10.38 1.87 -2.27
N ARG A 78 9.73 2.00 -3.42
CA ARG A 78 9.03 3.22 -3.87
C ARG A 78 7.56 3.25 -3.46
N LEU A 79 6.98 2.11 -3.11
CA LEU A 79 5.58 2.01 -2.69
C LEU A 79 5.25 2.88 -1.47
N PRO A 80 6.08 2.98 -0.40
CA PRO A 80 5.78 3.86 0.73
C PRO A 80 5.52 5.32 0.32
N GLU A 81 6.38 5.89 -0.53
CA GLU A 81 6.23 7.25 -1.05
C GLU A 81 4.97 7.37 -1.92
N THR A 82 4.74 6.39 -2.80
CA THR A 82 3.54 6.35 -3.66
C THR A 82 2.25 6.30 -2.85
N LEU A 83 2.30 5.68 -1.66
CA LEU A 83 1.16 5.51 -0.75
C LEU A 83 1.05 6.65 0.30
N GLY A 84 1.94 7.63 0.28
CA GLY A 84 1.98 8.72 1.27
C GLY A 84 2.32 8.26 2.68
N LEU A 85 3.11 7.19 2.81
CA LEU A 85 3.57 6.62 4.10
C LEU A 85 4.87 7.25 4.61
N ASP A 86 5.43 8.20 3.89
CA ASP A 86 6.64 8.91 4.28
C ASP A 86 6.41 9.56 5.64
N ALA A 87 7.35 9.36 6.55
CA ALA A 87 7.35 10.05 7.83
C ALA A 87 7.73 11.52 7.56
N ASP A 88 6.82 12.45 7.84
CA ASP A 88 7.18 13.86 8.06
C ASP A 88 8.23 14.00 9.18
#